data_AF-A0AAV9RHM3-F1
#
_entry.id   AF-A0AAV9RHM3-F1
#
_cell.length_a   1.000
_cell.length_b   1.000
_cell.length_c   1.000
_cell.angle_alpha   90.00
_cell.angle_beta   90.00
_cell.angle_gamma   90.00
#
_symmetry.space_group_name_H-M   'P 1'
#
loop_
_entity.id
_entity.type
_entity.pdbx_description
1 polymer ?
#
loop_
_entity_poly.entity_id
_entity_poly.type
_entity_poly.pdbx_seq_one_letter_code
_entity_poly.pdbx_strand_id
1 'polypeptide(L)'
;PHSGCGGPQELTGESGTFVSWNYPSSYDNGKSCTWSITVDPDKVIHLWFVEFALEENQLCTADFVTLRDTLGTIGKYCGYNKPKPLVTLSNHVMVYFDTNDRKTDQGFKAHYKAVTPDFASQIAGAGGFLQGDQGNLMTPGFPGQSYPNGALYQAAGLLLAICLSRRGISEGIIERVRLTFTTFDLVPDVCGDFVQIYDGHKAGSSLIGTFCGGSVPKPVESSGNTMVVRFKSDNSLTSKGFQATYTKSSLPPVAIPTTTTAPATTSIKTPPPLTTSGSGGPVIIEGRKGIIQSTGFPNSYPAYSNNSWKISVSKGFLVKLHITDLAITGETGQCKEDKLILSLRRL
;
A
#
# COMPACT_ATOMS: atom_id res chain seq x y z
N PRO A 1 12.27 -24.00 -19.30
CA PRO A 1 11.54 -23.97 -18.01
C PRO A 1 12.29 -23.12 -17.00
N HIS A 2 11.60 -22.13 -16.45
CA HIS A 2 12.11 -21.12 -15.53
C HIS A 2 12.10 -21.65 -14.10
N SER A 3 12.96 -22.63 -13.82
CA SER A 3 12.92 -23.42 -12.60
C SER A 3 13.60 -22.79 -11.39
N GLY A 4 14.27 -21.63 -11.53
CA GLY A 4 14.82 -20.86 -10.41
C GLY A 4 15.93 -21.54 -9.59
N CYS A 5 16.34 -22.77 -9.91
CA CYS A 5 17.38 -23.49 -9.18
C CYS A 5 18.73 -23.36 -9.90
N GLY A 6 19.80 -23.13 -9.14
CA GLY A 6 21.14 -22.81 -9.67
C GLY A 6 21.50 -21.31 -9.64
N GLY A 7 20.62 -20.47 -9.11
CA GLY A 7 20.81 -19.04 -8.90
C GLY A 7 19.47 -18.29 -8.94
N PRO A 8 19.39 -17.05 -8.42
CA PRO A 8 18.18 -16.24 -8.52
C PRO A 8 17.78 -16.03 -9.98
N GLN A 9 16.55 -16.40 -10.29
CA GLN A 9 15.99 -16.13 -11.59
C GLN A 9 15.25 -14.80 -11.59
N GLU A 10 15.71 -13.88 -12.44
CA GLU A 10 15.05 -12.59 -12.66
C GLU A 10 13.85 -12.73 -13.61
N LEU A 11 12.70 -12.19 -13.17
CA LEU A 11 11.45 -12.15 -13.92
C LEU A 11 10.97 -10.70 -13.98
N THR A 12 11.11 -10.06 -15.14
CA THR A 12 10.90 -8.61 -15.31
C THR A 12 9.70 -8.22 -16.18
N GLY A 13 9.01 -9.21 -16.77
CA GLY A 13 7.86 -8.95 -17.64
C GLY A 13 6.60 -8.54 -16.88
N GLU A 14 5.64 -7.89 -17.55
CA GLU A 14 4.33 -7.51 -16.96
C GLU A 14 3.50 -8.71 -16.49
N SER A 15 3.82 -9.92 -16.96
CA SER A 15 3.28 -11.16 -16.43
C SER A 15 4.26 -12.29 -16.68
N GLY A 16 4.09 -13.38 -15.96
CA GLY A 16 4.91 -14.55 -16.16
C GLY A 16 4.42 -15.78 -15.44
N THR A 17 5.09 -16.89 -15.72
CA THR A 17 4.83 -18.19 -15.13
C THR A 17 6.14 -18.75 -14.62
N PHE A 18 6.12 -19.28 -13.41
CA PHE A 18 7.25 -20.00 -12.83
C PHE A 18 6.74 -21.27 -12.14
N VAL A 19 7.62 -22.27 -12.09
CA VAL A 19 7.26 -23.62 -11.66
C VAL A 19 8.39 -24.20 -10.82
N SER A 20 8.05 -25.10 -9.91
CA SER A 20 9.05 -25.90 -9.21
C SER A 20 9.90 -26.71 -10.20
N TRP A 21 11.12 -27.05 -9.78
CA TRP A 21 11.99 -27.94 -10.55
C TRP A 21 11.27 -29.26 -10.89
N ASN A 22 11.47 -29.77 -12.11
CA ASN A 22 10.82 -30.95 -12.71
C ASN A 22 9.30 -30.87 -12.95
N TYR A 23 8.60 -29.81 -12.56
CA TYR A 23 7.15 -29.71 -12.78
C TYR A 23 6.78 -29.97 -14.26
N PRO A 24 5.77 -30.83 -14.56
CA PRO A 24 4.74 -31.35 -13.65
C PRO A 24 5.09 -32.64 -12.90
N SER A 25 6.31 -33.17 -13.05
CA SER A 25 6.82 -34.27 -12.23
C SER A 25 7.25 -33.78 -10.86
N SER A 26 7.45 -34.71 -9.92
CA SER A 26 7.88 -34.38 -8.56
C SER A 26 9.20 -33.61 -8.53
N TYR A 27 9.28 -32.63 -7.65
CA TYR A 27 10.53 -31.89 -7.42
C TYR A 27 11.60 -32.78 -6.78
N ASP A 28 12.85 -32.33 -6.81
CA ASP A 28 13.98 -33.04 -6.19
C ASP A 28 14.17 -32.59 -4.72
N ASN A 29 14.73 -33.48 -3.91
CA ASN A 29 15.23 -33.16 -2.57
C ASN A 29 16.48 -32.25 -2.62
N GLY A 30 16.70 -31.49 -1.55
CA GLY A 30 17.89 -30.69 -1.29
C GLY A 30 18.07 -29.53 -2.26
N LYS A 31 16.97 -28.98 -2.77
CA LYS A 31 16.99 -27.85 -3.71
C LYS A 31 16.67 -26.56 -2.97
N SER A 32 17.35 -25.49 -3.39
CA SER A 32 17.01 -24.12 -3.05
C SER A 32 16.89 -23.34 -4.35
N CYS A 33 15.68 -22.86 -4.63
CA CYS A 33 15.31 -22.22 -5.89
C CYS A 33 14.74 -20.84 -5.58
N THR A 34 15.16 -19.83 -6.34
CA THR A 34 14.82 -18.44 -6.06
C THR A 34 14.34 -17.73 -7.31
N TRP A 35 13.26 -16.97 -7.20
CA TRP A 35 12.77 -16.06 -8.22
C TRP A 35 12.69 -14.65 -7.67
N SER A 36 13.25 -13.69 -8.42
CA SER A 36 13.17 -12.26 -8.17
C SER A 36 12.22 -11.68 -9.22
N ILE A 37 11.03 -11.28 -8.78
CA ILE A 37 10.00 -10.73 -9.67
C ILE A 37 10.00 -9.22 -9.52
N THR A 38 10.29 -8.52 -10.61
CA THR A 38 10.25 -7.06 -10.68
C THR A 38 9.28 -6.63 -11.77
N VAL A 39 8.38 -5.69 -11.48
CA VAL A 39 7.51 -5.05 -12.47
C VAL A 39 7.79 -3.55 -12.53
N ASP A 40 7.08 -2.84 -13.41
CA ASP A 40 7.24 -1.39 -13.54
C ASP A 40 7.05 -0.66 -12.19
N PRO A 41 7.82 0.42 -11.91
CA PRO A 41 7.80 1.11 -10.62
C PRO A 41 6.46 1.72 -10.20
N ASP A 42 5.50 1.89 -11.12
CA ASP A 42 4.14 2.38 -10.85
C ASP A 42 3.11 1.24 -10.64
N LYS A 43 3.55 -0.01 -10.69
CA LYS A 43 2.72 -1.21 -10.55
C LYS A 43 3.05 -1.99 -9.28
N VAL A 44 2.12 -2.86 -8.91
CA VAL A 44 2.32 -3.91 -7.91
C VAL A 44 2.10 -5.27 -8.52
N ILE A 45 2.51 -6.32 -7.83
CA ILE A 45 2.55 -7.69 -8.33
C ILE A 45 1.37 -8.45 -7.74
N HIS A 46 0.45 -8.87 -8.59
CA HIS A 46 -0.55 -9.89 -8.27
C HIS A 46 0.06 -11.27 -8.55
N LEU A 47 0.23 -12.11 -7.53
CA LEU A 47 0.82 -13.44 -7.61
C LEU A 47 -0.17 -14.49 -7.09
N TRP A 48 -0.33 -15.59 -7.81
CA TRP A 48 -1.18 -16.71 -7.36
C TRP A 48 -0.63 -18.06 -7.81
N PHE A 49 -0.94 -19.09 -7.03
CA PHE A 49 -0.61 -20.47 -7.35
C PHE A 49 -1.78 -21.15 -8.07
N VAL A 50 -1.50 -21.82 -9.18
CA VAL A 50 -2.48 -22.62 -9.92
C VAL A 50 -2.44 -24.06 -9.46
N GLU A 51 -1.25 -24.56 -9.16
CA GLU A 51 -1.02 -25.88 -8.55
C GLU A 51 -0.09 -25.70 -7.35
N PHE A 52 -0.31 -26.48 -6.30
CA PHE A 52 0.48 -26.43 -5.08
C PHE A 52 0.34 -27.74 -4.29
N ALA A 53 1.40 -28.55 -4.30
CA ALA A 53 1.52 -29.78 -3.54
C ALA A 53 2.98 -29.92 -3.10
N LEU A 54 3.23 -29.72 -1.81
CA LEU A 54 4.54 -29.86 -1.16
C LEU A 54 4.41 -30.83 0.02
N GLU A 55 5.54 -31.33 0.54
CA GLU A 55 5.54 -32.12 1.78
C GLU A 55 4.80 -31.35 2.90
N GLU A 56 3.77 -31.99 3.47
CA GLU A 56 3.02 -31.41 4.57
C GLU A 56 3.70 -31.68 5.92
N ASN A 57 3.93 -30.60 6.67
CA ASN A 57 4.43 -30.66 8.03
C ASN A 57 3.80 -29.55 8.88
N GLN A 58 3.49 -29.85 10.14
CA GLN A 58 2.79 -28.92 11.04
C GLN A 58 3.45 -27.53 11.15
N LEU A 59 4.77 -27.45 11.10
CA LEU A 59 5.51 -26.19 11.22
C LEU A 59 6.04 -25.67 9.87
N CYS A 60 5.69 -26.34 8.77
CA CYS A 60 6.26 -26.09 7.44
C CYS A 60 7.79 -25.94 7.47
N THR A 61 8.49 -26.79 8.22
CA THR A 61 9.96 -26.76 8.33
C THR A 61 10.66 -27.71 7.36
N ALA A 62 9.90 -28.56 6.70
CA ALA A 62 10.37 -29.48 5.67
C ALA A 62 10.47 -28.74 4.33
N ASP A 63 9.55 -28.99 3.42
CA ASP A 63 9.50 -28.32 2.12
C ASP A 63 8.56 -27.13 2.19
N PHE A 64 9.00 -25.98 1.70
CA PHE A 64 8.18 -24.79 1.77
C PHE A 64 8.50 -23.76 0.71
N VAL A 65 7.48 -22.98 0.36
CA VAL A 65 7.63 -21.73 -0.38
C VAL A 65 7.57 -20.56 0.59
N THR A 66 8.56 -19.67 0.53
CA THR A 66 8.57 -18.41 1.27
C THR A 66 8.44 -17.24 0.30
N LEU A 67 7.47 -16.35 0.55
CA LEU A 67 7.35 -15.07 -0.14
C LEU A 67 7.94 -13.98 0.74
N ARG A 68 8.78 -13.10 0.18
CA ARG A 68 9.39 -11.98 0.91
C ARG A 68 9.32 -10.68 0.14
N ASP A 69 9.09 -9.60 0.86
CA ASP A 69 9.27 -8.23 0.38
C ASP A 69 10.39 -7.52 1.15
N THR A 70 10.50 -6.22 0.92
CA THR A 70 11.48 -5.33 1.56
C THR A 70 11.32 -5.21 3.08
N LEU A 71 10.16 -5.60 3.63
CA LEU A 71 9.85 -5.55 5.06
C LEU A 71 10.01 -6.93 5.74
N GLY A 72 10.30 -7.96 4.95
CA GLY A 72 10.62 -9.31 5.42
C GLY A 72 9.68 -10.37 4.87
N THR A 73 9.42 -11.40 5.67
CA THR A 73 8.62 -12.54 5.24
C THR A 73 7.14 -12.16 5.17
N ILE A 74 6.58 -12.31 3.97
CA ILE A 74 5.14 -12.21 3.74
C ILE A 74 4.48 -13.47 4.29
N GLY A 75 4.92 -14.63 3.82
CA GLY A 75 4.29 -15.91 4.11
C GLY A 75 5.22 -17.07 3.87
N LYS A 76 4.96 -18.18 4.57
CA LYS A 76 5.64 -19.47 4.44
C LYS A 76 4.57 -20.54 4.29
N TYR A 77 4.66 -21.35 3.25
CA TYR A 77 3.60 -22.25 2.82
C TYR A 77 4.14 -23.65 2.53
N CYS A 78 3.41 -24.68 2.92
CA CYS A 78 3.69 -26.09 2.65
C CYS A 78 2.38 -26.89 2.56
N GLY A 79 2.48 -28.19 2.27
CA GLY A 79 1.33 -29.08 2.12
C GLY A 79 0.54 -28.85 0.83
N TYR A 80 -0.75 -29.13 0.89
CA TYR A 80 -1.66 -29.17 -0.28
C TYR A 80 -2.63 -27.98 -0.34
N ASN A 81 -2.65 -27.16 0.72
CA ASN A 81 -3.50 -25.98 0.77
C ASN A 81 -2.86 -24.86 -0.05
N LYS A 82 -3.47 -24.58 -1.20
CA LYS A 82 -3.05 -23.51 -2.10
C LYS A 82 -3.06 -22.15 -1.39
N PRO A 83 -1.95 -21.39 -1.43
CA PRO A 83 -1.90 -20.03 -0.92
C PRO A 83 -2.96 -19.14 -1.57
N LYS A 84 -3.58 -18.26 -0.78
CA LYS A 84 -4.48 -17.24 -1.33
C LYS A 84 -3.70 -16.29 -2.26
N PRO A 85 -4.35 -15.72 -3.30
CA PRO A 85 -3.73 -14.72 -4.15
C PRO A 85 -3.14 -13.56 -3.35
N LEU A 86 -1.95 -13.14 -3.74
CA LEU A 86 -1.15 -12.11 -3.11
C LEU A 86 -1.13 -10.86 -4.00
N VAL A 87 -1.31 -9.67 -3.42
CA VAL A 87 -0.95 -8.40 -4.10
C VAL A 87 0.10 -7.68 -3.27
N THR A 88 1.26 -7.45 -3.87
CA THR A 88 2.41 -6.85 -3.18
C THR A 88 2.23 -5.36 -2.90
N LEU A 89 3.12 -4.86 -2.07
CA LEU A 89 3.21 -3.48 -1.60
C LEU A 89 4.13 -2.60 -2.45
N SER A 90 5.01 -3.24 -3.19
CA SER A 90 5.98 -2.62 -4.08
C SER A 90 5.96 -3.36 -5.42
N ASN A 91 6.77 -2.88 -6.35
CA ASN A 91 6.99 -3.50 -7.63
C ASN A 91 8.00 -4.67 -7.58
N HIS A 92 8.34 -5.20 -6.40
CA HIS A 92 9.34 -6.26 -6.22
C HIS A 92 8.91 -7.30 -5.19
N VAL A 93 9.11 -8.59 -5.49
CA VAL A 93 8.93 -9.69 -4.54
C VAL A 93 9.91 -10.82 -4.81
N MET A 94 10.40 -11.43 -3.73
CA MET A 94 11.24 -12.62 -3.78
C MET A 94 10.43 -13.86 -3.42
N VAL A 95 10.60 -14.91 -4.22
CA VAL A 95 10.03 -16.24 -3.99
C VAL A 95 11.17 -17.21 -3.75
N TYR A 96 11.14 -17.91 -2.63
CA TYR A 96 12.09 -18.96 -2.28
C TYR A 96 11.35 -20.29 -2.19
N PHE A 97 11.92 -21.33 -2.78
CA PHE A 97 11.46 -22.71 -2.62
C PHE A 97 12.63 -23.55 -2.12
N ASP A 98 12.49 -24.06 -0.90
CA ASP A 98 13.51 -24.87 -0.24
C ASP A 98 12.92 -26.25 0.07
N THR A 99 13.69 -27.30 -0.24
CA THR A 99 13.33 -28.70 0.00
C THR A 99 14.37 -29.38 0.90
N ASN A 100 13.90 -30.30 1.73
CA ASN A 100 14.76 -31.10 2.62
C ASN A 100 15.37 -32.31 1.86
N ASP A 101 15.97 -33.27 2.57
CA ASP A 101 16.63 -34.44 1.96
C ASP A 101 15.73 -35.65 1.66
N ARG A 102 14.41 -35.58 1.91
CA ARG A 102 13.49 -36.72 1.83
C ARG A 102 12.04 -36.32 1.51
N LYS A 103 11.32 -37.24 0.86
CA LYS A 103 9.92 -37.07 0.41
C LYS A 103 9.74 -35.86 -0.52
N THR A 104 9.08 -36.11 -1.63
CA THR A 104 8.78 -35.06 -2.60
C THR A 104 7.34 -35.21 -3.05
N ASP A 105 6.81 -34.14 -3.65
CA ASP A 105 5.48 -34.12 -4.21
C ASP A 105 5.52 -33.40 -5.57
N GLN A 106 4.37 -33.17 -6.20
CA GLN A 106 4.27 -32.60 -7.55
C GLN A 106 4.88 -31.20 -7.67
N GLY A 107 4.94 -30.46 -6.57
CA GLY A 107 5.47 -29.11 -6.53
C GLY A 107 4.41 -28.07 -6.83
N PHE A 108 4.78 -27.03 -7.58
CA PHE A 108 3.85 -25.92 -7.83
C PHE A 108 4.01 -25.31 -9.22
N LYS A 109 2.92 -24.69 -9.65
CA LYS A 109 2.89 -23.76 -10.78
C LYS A 109 2.24 -22.47 -10.34
N ALA A 110 2.93 -21.36 -10.56
CA ALA A 110 2.48 -20.04 -10.16
C ALA A 110 2.53 -19.05 -11.33
N HIS A 111 1.66 -18.06 -11.24
CA HIS A 111 1.59 -16.93 -12.16
C HIS A 111 1.75 -15.62 -11.40
N TYR A 112 2.24 -14.62 -12.11
CA TYR A 112 2.20 -13.25 -11.64
C TYR A 112 1.77 -12.30 -12.75
N LYS A 113 1.21 -11.16 -12.36
CA LYS A 113 0.82 -10.06 -13.26
C LYS A 113 1.01 -8.70 -12.58
N ALA A 114 1.53 -7.74 -13.33
CA ALA A 114 1.57 -6.33 -12.97
C ALA A 114 0.15 -5.76 -12.96
N VAL A 115 -0.24 -5.14 -11.86
CA VAL A 115 -1.54 -4.49 -11.68
C VAL A 115 -1.35 -3.10 -11.11
N THR A 116 -2.30 -2.20 -11.36
CA THR A 116 -2.28 -0.89 -10.69
C THR A 116 -2.62 -1.04 -9.21
N PRO A 117 -1.98 -0.27 -8.31
CA PRO A 117 -2.24 -0.31 -6.87
C PRO A 117 -3.73 -0.20 -6.49
N ASP A 118 -4.51 0.56 -7.26
CA ASP A 118 -5.94 0.81 -7.02
C ASP A 118 -6.81 -0.47 -7.06
N PHE A 119 -6.37 -1.53 -7.77
CA PHE A 119 -7.10 -2.81 -7.82
C PHE A 119 -6.67 -3.79 -6.73
N ALA A 120 -5.68 -3.46 -5.90
CA ALA A 120 -5.13 -4.39 -4.91
C ALA A 120 -6.20 -4.91 -3.93
N SER A 121 -7.08 -4.02 -3.46
CA SER A 121 -8.18 -4.34 -2.53
C SER A 121 -9.18 -5.32 -3.14
N GLN A 122 -9.56 -5.09 -4.39
CA GLN A 122 -10.52 -5.90 -5.13
C GLN A 122 -9.97 -7.30 -5.42
N ILE A 123 -8.68 -7.41 -5.75
CA ILE A 123 -8.02 -8.68 -6.09
C ILE A 123 -7.78 -9.52 -4.83
N ALA A 124 -7.20 -8.92 -3.78
CA ALA A 124 -6.89 -9.64 -2.55
C ALA A 124 -8.13 -9.89 -1.66
N GLY A 125 -9.25 -9.21 -1.94
CA GLY A 125 -10.48 -9.27 -1.14
C GLY A 125 -10.38 -8.57 0.22
N ALA A 126 -9.25 -7.94 0.53
CA ALA A 126 -8.99 -7.23 1.77
C ALA A 126 -7.81 -6.27 1.62
N GLY A 127 -7.86 -5.14 2.34
CA GLY A 127 -6.81 -4.13 2.41
C GLY A 127 -6.77 -3.16 1.20
N GLY A 128 -5.70 -2.40 0.93
CA GLY A 128 -5.46 -1.68 -0.32
C GLY A 128 -4.15 -0.88 -0.34
N PHE A 129 -4.21 0.34 -0.84
CA PHE A 129 -3.33 1.42 -0.42
C PHE A 129 -4.27 2.49 0.10
N LEU A 130 -4.09 2.94 1.33
CA LEU A 130 -4.97 3.95 1.90
C LEU A 130 -4.25 5.30 1.96
N GLN A 131 -4.92 6.33 1.45
CA GLN A 131 -4.39 7.69 1.34
C GLN A 131 -5.34 8.68 2.04
N GLY A 132 -4.78 9.72 2.63
CA GLY A 132 -5.53 10.78 3.31
C GLY A 132 -5.01 11.02 4.72
N ASP A 133 -5.59 12.03 5.39
CA ASP A 133 -5.17 12.44 6.73
C ASP A 133 -5.86 11.62 7.85
N GLN A 134 -6.86 10.80 7.52
CA GLN A 134 -7.53 9.89 8.45
C GLN A 134 -8.27 8.76 7.72
N GLY A 135 -8.60 7.69 8.45
CA GLY A 135 -9.45 6.61 7.94
C GLY A 135 -9.50 5.40 8.86
N ASN A 136 -10.19 4.35 8.41
CA ASN A 136 -10.51 3.18 9.20
C ASN A 136 -9.90 1.90 8.61
N LEU A 137 -9.61 0.97 9.49
CA LEU A 137 -9.02 -0.32 9.22
C LEU A 137 -9.81 -1.38 9.93
N MET A 138 -10.14 -2.45 9.24
CA MET A 138 -10.88 -3.56 9.82
C MET A 138 -10.34 -4.87 9.28
N THR A 139 -10.31 -5.90 10.13
CA THR A 139 -10.14 -7.27 9.64
C THR A 139 -11.31 -7.65 8.73
N PRO A 140 -11.08 -8.49 7.71
CA PRO A 140 -12.14 -8.89 6.79
C PRO A 140 -13.33 -9.53 7.51
N GLY A 141 -14.53 -9.07 7.18
CA GLY A 141 -15.77 -9.55 7.80
C GLY A 141 -16.15 -8.87 9.11
N PHE A 142 -15.28 -8.05 9.71
CA PHE A 142 -15.60 -7.32 10.94
C PHE A 142 -16.70 -6.27 10.71
N PRO A 143 -17.62 -6.04 11.66
CA PRO A 143 -17.84 -6.79 12.91
C PRO A 143 -18.74 -8.03 12.76
N GLY A 144 -19.26 -8.28 11.56
CA GLY A 144 -20.29 -9.31 11.30
C GLY A 144 -19.81 -10.75 11.46
N GLN A 145 -18.51 -11.01 11.23
CA GLN A 145 -17.92 -12.34 11.36
C GLN A 145 -16.45 -12.27 11.77
N SER A 146 -15.94 -13.38 12.32
CA SER A 146 -14.52 -13.58 12.60
C SER A 146 -13.69 -13.56 11.32
N TYR A 147 -12.41 -13.16 11.41
CA TYR A 147 -11.49 -13.31 10.28
C TYR A 147 -11.30 -14.81 9.98
N PRO A 148 -11.07 -15.23 8.72
CA PRO A 148 -10.82 -16.64 8.39
C PRO A 148 -9.37 -17.09 8.56
N ASN A 149 -9.21 -18.41 8.70
CA ASN A 149 -7.95 -19.16 8.68
C ASN A 149 -7.19 -19.06 7.36
N GLY A 150 -5.90 -19.38 7.44
CA GLY A 150 -4.94 -19.41 6.33
C GLY A 150 -4.90 -18.09 5.59
N ALA A 151 -5.43 -17.05 6.22
CA ALA A 151 -5.46 -15.74 5.66
C ALA A 151 -4.14 -15.11 6.04
N LEU A 152 -3.21 -15.30 5.12
CA LEU A 152 -2.34 -14.21 4.77
C LEU A 152 -3.20 -13.11 4.18
N TYR A 153 -3.94 -12.45 5.07
CA TYR A 153 -4.42 -11.13 4.86
C TYR A 153 -3.21 -10.19 4.90
N GLN A 154 -2.41 -10.30 3.85
CA GLN A 154 -2.39 -9.11 3.03
C GLN A 154 -3.83 -8.98 2.49
N ALA A 155 -4.85 -8.51 3.23
CA ALA A 155 -4.92 -7.09 3.58
C ALA A 155 -3.85 -6.38 2.78
N ALA A 156 -4.11 -6.36 1.45
CA ALA A 156 -3.47 -5.47 0.50
C ALA A 156 -3.10 -4.26 1.28
N GLY A 157 -1.87 -3.80 1.18
CA GLY A 157 -1.41 -2.67 1.96
C GLY A 157 -2.44 -2.08 2.94
N LEU A 158 -2.51 -2.68 4.13
CA LEU A 158 -2.32 -1.72 5.17
C LEU A 158 -0.85 -1.38 5.35
N LEU A 159 -0.08 -1.38 4.28
CA LEU A 159 0.35 -0.06 3.78
C LEU A 159 -0.80 0.94 3.68
N LEU A 160 -1.12 1.45 4.86
CA LEU A 160 -1.37 2.85 5.02
C LEU A 160 -0.04 3.58 4.78
N ALA A 161 0.38 3.66 3.52
CA ALA A 161 1.18 4.79 3.10
C ALA A 161 0.29 6.02 3.25
N ILE A 162 0.15 6.50 4.48
CA ILE A 162 -0.56 7.72 4.85
C ILE A 162 0.33 8.86 4.39
N CYS A 163 0.42 8.99 3.08
CA CYS A 163 0.95 10.16 2.45
C CYS A 163 -0.03 11.29 2.77
N LEU A 164 0.22 11.90 3.92
CA LEU A 164 -0.32 13.19 4.30
C LEU A 164 -0.08 14.13 3.12
N SER A 165 -1.10 14.92 2.78
CA SER A 165 -1.00 15.86 1.67
C SER A 165 0.26 16.70 1.87
N ARG A 166 1.16 16.74 0.87
CA ARG A 166 2.25 17.73 0.84
C ARG A 166 1.62 19.13 0.69
N ARG A 167 1.07 19.68 1.78
CA ARG A 167 1.12 21.11 2.05
C ARG A 167 2.59 21.46 2.20
N GLY A 168 2.94 22.70 1.82
CA GLY A 168 4.32 23.16 1.84
C GLY A 168 5.00 22.71 3.12
N ILE A 169 6.22 22.18 2.97
CA ILE A 169 7.12 21.96 4.09
C ILE A 169 7.22 23.31 4.79
N SER A 170 6.41 23.54 5.81
CA SER A 170 6.75 24.49 6.85
C SER A 170 8.03 23.91 7.43
N GLU A 171 9.14 24.63 7.24
CA GLU A 171 10.46 24.20 7.67
C GLU A 171 10.38 23.54 9.05
N GLY A 172 10.61 22.22 9.10
CA GLY A 172 10.73 21.47 10.35
C GLY A 172 9.51 20.70 10.89
N ILE A 173 8.31 20.72 10.28
CA ILE A 173 7.19 19.87 10.74
C ILE A 173 7.24 18.49 10.07
N ILE A 174 7.39 17.44 10.89
CA ILE A 174 7.31 16.05 10.43
C ILE A 174 5.88 15.54 10.60
N GLU A 175 5.28 15.24 9.47
CA GLU A 175 3.97 14.65 9.31
C GLU A 175 4.04 13.13 9.62
N ARG A 176 3.26 12.68 10.61
CA ARG A 176 3.28 11.32 11.16
C ARG A 176 1.93 10.64 11.11
N VAL A 177 1.95 9.32 11.12
CA VAL A 177 0.79 8.47 11.28
C VAL A 177 0.62 8.15 12.75
N ARG A 178 -0.57 8.36 13.27
CA ARG A 178 -1.01 7.78 14.53
C ARG A 178 -2.07 6.72 14.26
N LEU A 179 -1.80 5.47 14.64
CA LEU A 179 -2.73 4.35 14.57
C LEU A 179 -3.30 4.05 15.95
N THR A 180 -4.62 3.94 16.06
CA THR A 180 -5.32 3.64 17.31
C THR A 180 -6.29 2.49 17.09
N PHE A 181 -6.12 1.39 17.83
CA PHE A 181 -7.08 0.29 17.82
C PHE A 181 -8.30 0.65 18.69
N THR A 182 -9.51 0.52 18.13
CA THR A 182 -10.77 0.65 18.88
C THR A 182 -11.24 -0.69 19.42
N THR A 183 -10.97 -1.77 18.69
CA THR A 183 -11.21 -3.16 19.12
C THR A 183 -10.03 -4.03 18.69
N PHE A 184 -9.68 -5.04 19.50
CA PHE A 184 -8.58 -5.94 19.20
C PHE A 184 -8.81 -7.29 19.88
N ASP A 185 -9.09 -8.31 19.07
CA ASP A 185 -9.39 -9.66 19.52
C ASP A 185 -8.84 -10.66 18.50
N LEU A 186 -7.59 -11.07 18.72
CA LEU A 186 -6.91 -12.12 17.96
C LEU A 186 -6.72 -13.36 18.84
N VAL A 187 -6.54 -14.52 18.22
CA VAL A 187 -6.20 -15.75 18.95
C VAL A 187 -4.91 -15.52 19.77
N PRO A 188 -4.95 -15.74 21.10
CA PRO A 188 -3.79 -15.48 21.97
C PRO A 188 -2.76 -16.61 21.94
N ASP A 189 -3.16 -17.82 21.54
CA ASP A 189 -2.31 -19.01 21.63
C ASP A 189 -1.10 -18.90 20.69
N VAL A 190 0.10 -19.10 21.24
CA VAL A 190 1.42 -18.98 20.59
C VAL A 190 1.66 -17.76 19.67
N CYS A 191 0.77 -16.76 19.72
CA CYS A 191 0.77 -15.61 18.81
C CYS A 191 0.81 -16.04 17.33
N GLY A 192 0.08 -17.12 16.97
CA GLY A 192 -0.02 -17.60 15.59
C GLY A 192 -0.72 -16.58 14.67
N ASP A 193 -1.72 -15.90 15.24
CA ASP A 193 -2.41 -14.77 14.64
C ASP A 193 -1.89 -13.45 15.22
N PHE A 194 -1.42 -12.55 14.37
CA PHE A 194 -0.82 -11.31 14.83
C PHE A 194 -0.93 -10.15 13.85
N VAL A 195 -0.75 -8.94 14.38
CA VAL A 195 -0.58 -7.70 13.62
C VAL A 195 0.83 -7.17 13.82
N GLN A 196 1.57 -6.99 12.73
CA GLN A 196 2.85 -6.31 12.71
C GLN A 196 2.69 -4.87 12.23
N ILE A 197 3.35 -3.92 12.90
CA ILE A 197 3.34 -2.51 12.49
C ILE A 197 4.77 -2.08 12.17
N TYR A 198 5.00 -1.52 10.98
CA TYR A 198 6.30 -1.03 10.52
C TYR A 198 6.29 0.49 10.34
N ASP A 199 7.42 1.11 10.69
CA ASP A 199 7.68 2.53 10.53
C ASP A 199 8.12 2.86 9.10
N GLY A 200 7.14 2.80 8.20
CA GLY A 200 7.29 3.04 6.78
C GLY A 200 7.36 1.78 5.93
N HIS A 201 7.44 1.98 4.63
CA HIS A 201 7.19 0.97 3.60
C HIS A 201 8.45 0.53 2.83
N LYS A 202 9.59 1.15 3.14
CA LYS A 202 10.82 0.98 2.37
C LYS A 202 11.69 -0.11 2.99
N ALA A 203 12.63 -0.62 2.20
CA ALA A 203 13.68 -1.47 2.74
C ALA A 203 14.39 -0.75 3.91
N GLY A 204 14.53 -1.45 5.03
CA GLY A 204 15.12 -0.90 6.26
C GLY A 204 14.14 -0.18 7.20
N SER A 205 12.85 -0.06 6.86
CA SER A 205 11.82 0.40 7.80
C SER A 205 11.77 -0.53 9.02
N SER A 206 11.74 0.06 10.22
CA SER A 206 11.78 -0.67 11.49
C SER A 206 10.42 -1.28 11.84
N LEU A 207 10.43 -2.47 12.44
CA LEU A 207 9.24 -3.05 13.07
C LEU A 207 8.98 -2.33 14.39
N ILE A 208 7.85 -1.63 14.51
CA ILE A 208 7.42 -0.96 15.73
C ILE A 208 6.93 -1.99 16.76
N GLY A 209 6.18 -3.00 16.32
CA GLY A 209 5.68 -4.02 17.23
C GLY A 209 4.91 -5.13 16.52
N THR A 210 4.78 -6.25 17.23
CA THR A 210 3.92 -7.39 16.89
C THR A 210 2.88 -7.54 18.00
N PHE A 211 1.61 -7.61 17.65
CA PHE A 211 0.48 -7.61 18.58
C PHE A 211 -0.44 -8.81 18.33
N CYS A 212 -0.90 -9.48 19.38
CA CYS A 212 -1.81 -10.63 19.34
C CYS A 212 -2.62 -10.73 20.64
N GLY A 213 -3.57 -11.67 20.70
CA GLY A 213 -4.49 -11.82 21.82
C GLY A 213 -5.61 -10.77 21.86
N GLY A 214 -6.24 -10.62 23.04
CA GLY A 214 -7.40 -9.73 23.25
C GLY A 214 -7.10 -8.39 23.91
N SER A 215 -5.83 -8.09 24.19
CA SER A 215 -5.45 -6.81 24.81
C SER A 215 -5.28 -5.72 23.75
N VAL A 216 -6.07 -4.66 23.83
CA VAL A 216 -5.99 -3.52 22.91
C VAL A 216 -4.60 -2.86 23.01
N PRO A 217 -3.82 -2.79 21.91
CA PRO A 217 -2.52 -2.13 21.90
C PRO A 217 -2.62 -0.63 22.20
N LYS A 218 -1.56 -0.07 22.80
CA LYS A 218 -1.43 1.39 22.92
C LYS A 218 -1.35 2.03 21.53
N PRO A 219 -1.81 3.29 21.37
CA PRO A 219 -1.67 4.00 20.10
C PRO A 219 -0.22 4.01 19.62
N VAL A 220 -0.03 3.75 18.32
CA VAL A 220 1.27 3.65 17.68
C VAL A 220 1.51 4.86 16.78
N GLU A 221 2.69 5.46 16.87
CA GLU A 221 3.09 6.57 16.00
C GLU A 221 4.28 6.18 15.13
N SER A 222 4.22 6.53 13.83
CA SER A 222 5.36 6.43 12.92
C SER A 222 6.31 7.61 13.12
N SER A 223 7.55 7.48 12.65
CA SER A 223 8.51 8.58 12.58
C SER A 223 8.28 9.51 11.39
N GLY A 224 7.63 9.02 10.32
CA GLY A 224 7.35 9.78 9.10
C GLY A 224 5.94 9.57 8.56
N ASN A 225 5.70 9.96 7.32
CA ASN A 225 4.37 9.96 6.70
C ASN A 225 4.00 8.62 6.05
N THR A 226 4.50 7.49 6.54
CA THR A 226 4.08 6.17 6.03
C THR A 226 4.13 5.16 7.16
N MET A 227 3.18 4.22 7.18
CA MET A 227 3.13 3.12 8.14
C MET A 227 2.68 1.84 7.40
N VAL A 228 3.24 0.69 7.77
CA VAL A 228 2.67 -0.59 7.34
C VAL A 228 2.03 -1.23 8.56
N VAL A 229 0.88 -1.86 8.38
CA VAL A 229 0.25 -2.78 9.29
C VAL A 229 -0.01 -4.03 8.46
N ARG A 230 0.48 -5.16 8.96
CA ARG A 230 0.41 -6.46 8.33
C ARG A 230 -0.31 -7.38 9.29
N PHE A 231 -1.49 -7.86 8.89
CA PHE A 231 -2.22 -8.87 9.63
C PHE A 231 -1.87 -10.25 9.08
N LYS A 232 -1.62 -11.21 9.97
CA LYS A 232 -1.40 -12.60 9.59
C LYS A 232 -2.23 -13.48 10.50
N SER A 233 -2.90 -14.45 9.88
CA SER A 233 -3.49 -15.59 10.58
C SER A 233 -2.83 -16.89 10.15
N ASP A 234 -2.83 -17.87 11.03
CA ASP A 234 -2.42 -19.24 10.71
C ASP A 234 -3.61 -20.07 10.21
N ASN A 235 -3.44 -21.39 10.08
CA ASN A 235 -4.46 -22.29 9.53
C ASN A 235 -5.47 -22.82 10.58
N SER A 236 -5.44 -22.33 11.81
CA SER A 236 -6.16 -22.88 12.96
C SER A 236 -6.71 -21.82 13.89
N LEU A 237 -7.96 -21.99 14.33
CA LEU A 237 -8.69 -21.06 15.21
C LEU A 237 -8.78 -19.63 14.66
N THR A 238 -9.88 -18.95 14.97
CA THR A 238 -10.01 -17.53 14.64
C THR A 238 -10.75 -16.80 15.74
N SER A 239 -10.61 -15.48 15.75
CA SER A 239 -11.33 -14.61 16.67
C SER A 239 -12.00 -13.44 15.96
N LYS A 240 -12.62 -12.51 16.70
CA LYS A 240 -13.41 -11.42 16.10
C LYS A 240 -12.59 -10.50 15.21
N GLY A 241 -11.31 -10.34 15.48
CA GLY A 241 -10.41 -9.49 14.72
C GLY A 241 -10.25 -8.11 15.36
N PHE A 242 -9.95 -7.10 14.53
CA PHE A 242 -9.69 -5.76 15.02
C PHE A 242 -10.34 -4.70 14.15
N GLN A 243 -10.59 -3.55 14.78
CA GLN A 243 -10.85 -2.28 14.12
C GLN A 243 -9.85 -1.26 14.66
N ALA A 244 -9.28 -0.48 13.74
CA ALA A 244 -8.40 0.62 14.07
C ALA A 244 -8.74 1.84 13.23
N THR A 245 -8.32 3.00 13.71
CA THR A 245 -8.36 4.26 12.99
C THR A 245 -6.95 4.81 12.86
N TYR A 246 -6.67 5.48 11.75
CA TYR A 246 -5.45 6.27 11.61
C TYR A 246 -5.80 7.74 11.49
N THR A 247 -4.89 8.58 11.97
CA THR A 247 -4.97 10.03 11.85
C THR A 247 -3.59 10.62 11.62
N LYS A 248 -3.56 11.78 10.97
CA LYS A 248 -2.42 12.68 10.90
C LYS A 248 -2.04 13.19 12.29
N SER A 249 -0.78 13.02 12.66
CA SER A 249 -0.15 13.68 13.80
C SER A 249 0.98 14.58 13.30
N SER A 250 1.18 15.72 13.95
CA SER A 250 2.30 16.62 13.66
C SER A 250 3.06 16.89 14.94
N LEU A 251 4.35 16.57 14.98
CA LEU A 251 5.21 17.08 16.05
C LEU A 251 5.60 18.54 15.76
N PRO A 252 5.62 19.42 16.77
CA PRO A 252 6.28 20.70 16.66
C PRO A 252 7.76 20.50 16.27
N PRO A 253 8.38 21.43 15.52
CA PRO A 253 9.82 21.40 15.28
C PRO A 253 10.54 21.35 16.62
N VAL A 254 11.55 20.46 16.74
CA VAL A 254 12.46 20.49 17.89
C VAL A 254 13.17 21.85 17.85
N ALA A 255 12.86 22.72 18.80
CA ALA A 255 13.55 23.99 18.94
C ALA A 255 15.02 23.70 19.33
N ILE A 256 15.91 23.72 18.34
CA ILE A 256 17.34 23.78 18.61
C ILE A 256 17.59 25.15 19.23
N PRO A 257 18.19 25.27 20.44
CA PRO A 257 18.59 26.55 20.97
C PRO A 257 19.69 27.12 20.06
N THR A 258 19.30 27.99 19.13
CA THR A 258 20.24 28.72 18.27
C THR A 258 20.88 29.82 19.09
N THR A 259 22.17 29.68 19.40
CA THR A 259 23.02 30.79 19.80
C THR A 259 23.07 31.82 18.67
N THR A 260 22.50 32.99 18.94
CA THR A 260 22.32 34.12 18.05
C THR A 260 23.66 34.79 17.70
N THR A 261 24.02 34.83 16.43
CA THR A 261 24.75 35.97 15.84
C THR A 261 23.96 36.46 14.64
N ALA A 262 23.50 37.71 14.73
CA ALA A 262 22.59 38.35 13.79
C ALA A 262 23.23 38.57 12.40
N PRO A 263 22.49 38.30 11.31
CA PRO A 263 22.74 38.93 10.03
C PRO A 263 21.65 39.96 9.68
N ALA A 264 22.11 41.02 9.02
CA ALA A 264 21.37 42.23 8.68
C ALA A 264 20.18 42.00 7.73
N THR A 265 19.13 42.78 7.99
CA THR A 265 17.87 42.85 7.24
C THR A 265 18.06 43.48 5.87
N THR A 266 17.59 42.81 4.81
CA THR A 266 17.19 43.48 3.56
C THR A 266 15.85 42.90 3.10
N SER A 267 14.82 43.76 3.08
CA SER A 267 13.46 43.41 2.73
C SER A 267 13.22 43.51 1.22
N ILE A 268 12.83 42.41 0.57
CA ILE A 268 12.20 42.43 -0.75
C ILE A 268 10.75 41.94 -0.58
N LYS A 269 9.79 42.83 -0.86
CA LYS A 269 8.36 42.52 -0.89
C LYS A 269 8.03 41.73 -2.18
N THR A 270 7.42 40.56 -2.04
CA THR A 270 6.88 39.76 -3.17
C THR A 270 5.35 40.01 -3.30
N PRO A 271 4.79 40.14 -4.52
CA PRO A 271 3.35 40.42 -4.69
C PRO A 271 2.48 39.16 -4.47
N PRO A 272 1.19 39.33 -4.12
CA PRO A 272 0.27 38.21 -3.88
C PRO A 272 -0.12 37.44 -5.15
N PRO A 273 -0.55 36.16 -5.03
CA PRO A 273 -0.89 35.31 -6.18
C PRO A 273 -2.19 35.73 -6.88
N LEU A 274 -2.24 35.62 -8.21
CA LEU A 274 -3.43 35.84 -9.04
C LEU A 274 -4.51 34.77 -8.79
N THR A 275 -5.74 35.20 -8.53
CA THR A 275 -6.96 34.37 -8.49
C THR A 275 -7.83 34.66 -9.72
N THR A 276 -8.28 33.62 -10.43
CA THR A 276 -9.18 33.77 -11.59
C THR A 276 -10.39 32.84 -11.49
N SER A 277 -11.60 33.41 -11.59
CA SER A 277 -12.88 32.68 -11.72
C SER A 277 -13.22 32.51 -13.20
N GLY A 278 -13.53 31.30 -13.66
CA GLY A 278 -13.79 31.03 -15.07
C GLY A 278 -15.27 30.94 -15.43
N SER A 279 -15.73 31.80 -16.36
CA SER A 279 -16.99 31.64 -17.07
C SER A 279 -16.74 31.69 -18.59
N GLY A 280 -17.22 30.69 -19.34
CA GLY A 280 -17.41 30.80 -20.80
C GLY A 280 -16.31 30.24 -21.73
N GLY A 281 -15.37 29.44 -21.22
CA GLY A 281 -14.32 28.80 -22.03
C GLY A 281 -13.15 28.35 -21.15
N PRO A 282 -12.17 27.58 -21.66
CA PRO A 282 -11.03 27.16 -20.85
C PRO A 282 -10.20 28.37 -20.46
N VAL A 283 -10.29 28.80 -19.20
CA VAL A 283 -9.37 29.81 -18.64
C VAL A 283 -7.97 29.24 -18.67
N ILE A 284 -7.07 29.88 -19.41
CA ILE A 284 -5.68 29.45 -19.54
C ILE A 284 -4.91 29.93 -18.32
N ILE A 285 -4.27 29.00 -17.62
CA ILE A 285 -3.45 29.28 -16.46
C ILE A 285 -2.03 28.88 -16.78
N GLU A 286 -1.15 29.88 -16.84
CA GLU A 286 0.27 29.73 -17.08
C GLU A 286 1.05 30.20 -15.86
N GLY A 287 2.06 29.43 -15.45
CA GLY A 287 2.90 29.77 -14.32
C GLY A 287 3.26 28.56 -13.46
N ARG A 288 4.07 28.80 -12.43
CA ARG A 288 4.54 27.73 -11.52
C ARG A 288 3.52 27.39 -10.42
N LYS A 289 2.52 28.24 -10.19
CA LYS A 289 1.47 28.07 -9.18
C LYS A 289 0.26 28.91 -9.54
N GLY A 290 -0.94 28.39 -9.29
CA GLY A 290 -2.22 29.08 -9.49
C GLY A 290 -3.31 28.45 -8.63
N ILE A 291 -4.44 29.13 -8.53
CA ILE A 291 -5.65 28.65 -7.84
C ILE A 291 -6.80 28.68 -8.85
N ILE A 292 -7.58 27.60 -8.90
CA ILE A 292 -8.84 27.53 -9.65
C ILE A 292 -9.99 27.34 -8.68
N GLN A 293 -11.10 28.01 -8.97
CA GLN A 293 -12.33 27.92 -8.19
C GLN A 293 -13.52 27.89 -9.14
N SER A 294 -14.53 27.09 -8.79
CA SER A 294 -15.80 27.07 -9.52
C SER A 294 -16.51 28.43 -9.41
N THR A 295 -17.29 28.76 -10.42
CA THR A 295 -18.15 29.94 -10.36
C THR A 295 -19.11 29.81 -9.17
N GLY A 296 -19.15 30.82 -8.31
CA GLY A 296 -19.99 30.85 -7.11
C GLY A 296 -19.26 30.52 -5.81
N PHE A 297 -18.08 29.88 -5.86
CA PHE A 297 -17.30 29.55 -4.65
C PHE A 297 -17.00 30.81 -3.80
N PRO A 298 -17.17 30.78 -2.47
CA PRO A 298 -17.42 29.61 -1.61
C PRO A 298 -18.89 29.18 -1.50
N ASN A 299 -19.81 29.85 -2.18
CA ASN A 299 -21.22 29.49 -2.22
C ASN A 299 -21.49 28.40 -3.29
N SER A 300 -22.72 27.90 -3.34
CA SER A 300 -23.15 26.91 -4.32
C SER A 300 -22.89 27.37 -5.75
N TYR A 301 -22.45 26.44 -6.59
CA TYR A 301 -22.25 26.70 -8.02
C TYR A 301 -23.60 26.79 -8.75
N PRO A 302 -23.71 27.60 -9.83
CA PRO A 302 -24.94 27.69 -10.62
C PRO A 302 -25.31 26.38 -11.33
N ALA A 303 -26.60 26.07 -11.40
CA ALA A 303 -27.12 24.96 -12.19
C ALA A 303 -26.77 25.12 -13.69
N TYR A 304 -26.52 24.00 -14.37
CA TYR A 304 -26.15 23.95 -15.80
C TYR A 304 -24.83 24.71 -16.15
N SER A 305 -23.97 24.98 -15.17
CA SER A 305 -22.70 25.66 -15.41
C SER A 305 -21.64 24.71 -16.01
N ASN A 306 -20.96 25.18 -17.07
CA ASN A 306 -19.83 24.47 -17.68
C ASN A 306 -18.55 25.26 -17.46
N ASN A 307 -17.86 24.94 -16.36
CA ASN A 307 -16.60 25.58 -15.98
C ASN A 307 -15.42 24.76 -16.53
N SER A 308 -14.48 25.41 -17.21
CA SER A 308 -13.32 24.74 -17.80
C SER A 308 -12.05 25.56 -17.57
N TRP A 309 -10.94 24.88 -17.32
CA TRP A 309 -9.61 25.48 -17.17
C TRP A 309 -8.59 24.68 -17.97
N LYS A 310 -7.64 25.38 -18.60
CA LYS A 310 -6.48 24.76 -19.25
C LYS A 310 -5.22 25.21 -18.54
N ILE A 311 -4.59 24.27 -17.83
CA ILE A 311 -3.35 24.54 -17.10
C ILE A 311 -2.18 24.11 -17.98
N SER A 312 -1.27 25.05 -18.26
CA SER A 312 -0.08 24.81 -19.08
C SER A 312 1.18 25.14 -18.29
N VAL A 313 2.20 24.27 -18.40
CA VAL A 313 3.51 24.45 -17.77
C VAL A 313 4.60 24.26 -18.82
N SER A 314 5.76 24.89 -18.61
CA SER A 314 6.90 24.75 -19.52
C SER A 314 7.36 23.29 -19.66
N LYS A 315 7.99 22.96 -20.79
CA LYS A 315 8.51 21.62 -21.08
C LYS A 315 9.42 21.13 -19.95
N GLY A 316 9.21 19.89 -19.50
CA GLY A 316 9.94 19.26 -18.40
C GLY A 316 9.30 19.40 -17.02
N PHE A 317 8.20 20.16 -16.91
CA PHE A 317 7.44 20.29 -15.66
C PHE A 317 6.12 19.50 -15.72
N LEU A 318 5.67 19.00 -14.57
CA LEU A 318 4.38 18.31 -14.41
C LEU A 318 3.39 19.23 -13.71
N VAL A 319 2.12 19.18 -14.14
CA VAL A 319 1.02 19.85 -13.43
C VAL A 319 0.62 18.98 -12.24
N LYS A 320 0.72 19.54 -11.03
CA LYS A 320 0.18 18.93 -9.80
C LYS A 320 -1.09 19.67 -9.41
N LEU A 321 -2.25 19.01 -9.52
CA LEU A 321 -3.53 19.54 -9.05
C LEU A 321 -3.76 19.13 -7.59
N HIS A 322 -4.26 20.06 -6.78
CA HIS A 322 -4.68 19.80 -5.40
C HIS A 322 -6.05 20.45 -5.19
N ILE A 323 -7.07 19.61 -5.05
CA ILE A 323 -8.44 20.07 -4.79
C ILE A 323 -8.54 20.31 -3.29
N THR A 324 -8.73 21.56 -2.89
CA THR A 324 -8.80 21.97 -1.47
C THR A 324 -10.20 21.87 -0.89
N ASP A 325 -11.21 21.95 -1.74
CA ASP A 325 -12.63 21.86 -1.39
C ASP A 325 -13.38 21.24 -2.58
N LEU A 326 -14.22 20.25 -2.32
CA LEU A 326 -15.01 19.56 -3.33
C LEU A 326 -16.38 19.21 -2.76
N ALA A 327 -17.39 19.97 -3.17
CA ALA A 327 -18.78 19.68 -2.91
C ALA A 327 -19.51 19.66 -4.26
N ILE A 328 -19.75 18.47 -4.80
CA ILE A 328 -20.54 18.22 -6.02
C ILE A 328 -21.55 17.11 -5.74
N THR A 329 -22.72 17.17 -6.36
CA THR A 329 -23.80 16.19 -6.14
C THR A 329 -23.48 14.86 -6.84
N GLY A 330 -23.59 13.74 -6.11
CA GLY A 330 -23.50 12.38 -6.66
C GLY A 330 -22.72 11.36 -5.80
N GLU A 331 -22.86 10.07 -6.12
CA GLU A 331 -22.10 8.98 -5.48
C GLU A 331 -20.69 8.82 -6.08
N THR A 332 -19.69 8.57 -5.23
CA THR A 332 -18.30 8.35 -5.64
C THR A 332 -18.18 7.21 -6.65
N GLY A 333 -17.60 7.48 -7.82
CA GLY A 333 -17.36 6.49 -8.86
C GLY A 333 -18.51 6.25 -9.84
N GLN A 334 -19.72 6.75 -9.59
CA GLN A 334 -20.84 6.64 -10.54
C GLN A 334 -20.97 7.85 -11.49
N CYS A 335 -20.59 9.07 -11.06
CA CYS A 335 -20.47 10.29 -11.87
C CYS A 335 -21.64 10.56 -12.86
N LYS A 336 -22.89 10.27 -12.48
CA LYS A 336 -24.09 10.41 -13.34
C LYS A 336 -24.73 11.79 -13.34
N GLU A 337 -24.51 12.58 -12.28
CA GLU A 337 -25.08 13.92 -12.10
C GLU A 337 -24.01 14.99 -12.40
N ASP A 338 -23.62 15.78 -11.39
CA ASP A 338 -22.55 16.76 -11.52
C ASP A 338 -21.18 16.06 -11.49
N LYS A 339 -20.24 16.55 -12.29
CA LYS A 339 -18.92 15.92 -12.40
C LYS A 339 -17.81 16.92 -12.64
N LEU A 340 -16.68 16.66 -11.99
CA LEU A 340 -15.40 17.28 -12.30
C LEU A 340 -14.57 16.29 -13.13
N ILE A 341 -14.24 16.66 -14.36
CA ILE A 341 -13.44 15.81 -15.25
C ILE A 341 -12.01 16.38 -15.34
N LEU A 342 -11.03 15.52 -15.07
CA LEU A 342 -9.62 15.83 -15.26
C LEU A 342 -9.11 15.09 -16.50
N SER A 343 -8.77 15.84 -17.54
CA SER A 343 -8.21 15.27 -18.77
C SER A 343 -6.77 15.71 -18.97
N LEU A 344 -5.86 14.75 -19.10
CA LEU A 344 -4.48 15.01 -19.52
C LEU A 344 -4.42 14.97 -21.05
N ARG A 345 -3.97 16.05 -21.68
CA ARG A 345 -3.50 16.02 -23.06
C ARG A 345 -1.98 16.15 -23.06
N ARG A 346 -1.28 15.13 -23.55
CA ARG A 346 0.11 15.32 -24.02
C ARG A 346 0.02 16.20 -25.26
N LEU A 347 0.65 17.37 -25.21
CA LEU A 347 0.94 18.18 -26.39
C LEU A 347 2.20 17.67 -27.06
#